data_AF-K2PTK6-F1
#
_entry.id   AF-K2PTK6-F1
#
_cell.length_a   1.000
_cell.length_b   1.000
_cell.length_c   1.000
_cell.angle_alpha   90.00
_cell.angle_beta   90.00
_cell.angle_gamma   90.00
#
_symmetry.space_group_name_H-M   'P 1'
#
loop_
_entity.id
_entity.type
_entity.pdbx_description
1 polymer ?
#
loop_
_entity_poly.entity_id
_entity_poly.type
_entity_poly.pdbx_seq_one_letter_code
_entity_poly.pdbx_strand_id
1 'polypeptide(L)'
;MKTFLRQLGPGILFAGAAIGVSHLVQSTRGGAEFGFGLLWALFLVHLFKYPFFQFGPRYAMATGDSLLEGYRKLRKPVLFTYFVLNLATMFTIQTAVTIVTAGLAASLFGITTHPISWSILLLIVSGGILIIGKYQFLDKFMKYIVVALSICTIAAVIIAAPNSVETLELSQIIPADAAGIAFLIAFMGWMPAPLDISVWHSIWALEKQKVQKSYTIKHSISDFNIGYVCTIITGILFISLGANVV
;
A
#
# COMPACT_ATOMS: atom_id res chain seq x y z
N MET A 1 -7.56 -18.40 18.45
CA MET A 1 -6.76 -17.20 18.09
C MET A 1 -5.48 -17.49 17.32
N LYS A 2 -4.65 -18.49 17.69
CA LYS A 2 -3.40 -18.85 16.96
C LYS A 2 -3.60 -19.27 15.48
N THR A 3 -4.81 -19.62 15.07
CA THR A 3 -5.17 -20.07 13.71
C THR A 3 -5.42 -18.92 12.72
N PHE A 4 -6.02 -17.82 13.16
CA PHE A 4 -6.45 -16.71 12.28
C PHE A 4 -5.26 -15.87 11.78
N LEU A 5 -4.37 -15.45 12.70
CA LEU A 5 -3.14 -14.72 12.36
C LEU A 5 -2.15 -15.52 11.51
N ARG A 6 -2.18 -16.86 11.61
CA ARG A 6 -1.38 -17.76 10.76
C ARG A 6 -1.90 -17.81 9.32
N GLN A 7 -3.22 -17.71 9.16
CA GLN A 7 -3.91 -17.76 7.87
C GLN A 7 -3.77 -16.46 7.07
N LEU A 8 -3.57 -15.33 7.75
CA LEU A 8 -3.23 -14.07 7.10
C LEU A 8 -1.82 -14.16 6.46
N GLY A 9 -1.62 -13.47 5.34
CA GLY A 9 -0.29 -13.35 4.74
C GLY A 9 -0.26 -12.45 3.52
N PRO A 10 -0.53 -12.98 2.31
CA PRO A 10 -0.60 -12.19 1.08
C PRO A 10 -1.43 -10.90 1.19
N GLY A 11 -2.57 -10.92 1.89
CA GLY A 11 -3.39 -9.73 2.13
C GLY A 11 -2.70 -8.67 3.01
N ILE A 12 -1.99 -9.09 4.06
CA ILE A 12 -1.21 -8.16 4.90
C ILE A 12 0.02 -7.63 4.14
N LEU A 13 0.61 -8.44 3.26
CA LEU A 13 1.67 -8.00 2.36
C LEU A 13 1.17 -6.94 1.39
N PHE A 14 -0.02 -7.15 0.82
CA PHE A 14 -0.70 -6.14 0.01
C PHE A 14 -0.91 -4.85 0.81
N ALA A 15 -1.44 -4.95 2.04
CA ALA A 15 -1.66 -3.78 2.89
C ALA A 15 -0.36 -3.04 3.18
N GLY A 16 0.71 -3.76 3.56
CA GLY A 16 2.00 -3.12 3.86
C GLY A 16 2.71 -2.55 2.64
N ALA A 17 2.50 -3.11 1.44
CA ALA A 17 3.00 -2.52 0.19
C ALA A 17 2.15 -1.31 -0.26
N ALA A 18 0.87 -1.25 0.12
CA ALA A 18 0.00 -0.11 -0.14
C ALA A 18 0.21 1.04 0.88
N ILE A 19 0.41 0.73 2.16
CA ILE A 19 0.59 1.73 3.23
C ILE A 19 2.03 2.27 3.19
N GLY A 20 2.28 3.11 2.21
CA GLY A 20 3.53 3.85 2.01
C GLY A 20 3.21 5.27 1.57
N VAL A 21 3.71 5.68 0.41
CA VAL A 21 3.52 7.04 -0.15
C VAL A 21 2.04 7.43 -0.28
N SER A 22 1.14 6.53 -0.70
CA SER A 22 -0.31 6.83 -0.80
C SER A 22 -0.91 7.23 0.54
N HIS A 23 -0.49 6.60 1.63
CA HIS A 23 -1.13 6.78 2.94
C HIS A 23 -0.36 7.80 3.79
N LEU A 24 0.93 7.53 4.03
CA LEU A 24 1.79 8.37 4.86
C LEU A 24 2.01 9.78 4.28
N VAL A 25 1.99 9.92 2.95
CA VAL A 25 2.22 11.22 2.30
C VAL A 25 0.93 11.77 1.72
N GLN A 26 0.28 11.03 0.80
CA GLN A 26 -0.86 11.58 0.06
C GLN A 26 -2.12 11.72 0.91
N SER A 27 -2.49 10.72 1.73
CA SER A 27 -3.64 10.87 2.66
C SER A 27 -3.39 11.96 3.70
N THR A 28 -2.20 12.03 4.30
CA THR A 28 -1.87 13.09 5.27
C THR A 28 -1.89 14.47 4.63
N ARG A 29 -1.33 14.62 3.44
CA ARG A 29 -1.40 15.87 2.68
C ARG A 29 -2.84 16.23 2.29
N GLY A 30 -3.65 15.23 1.89
CA GLY A 30 -5.06 15.43 1.58
C GLY A 30 -5.86 15.93 2.79
N GLY A 31 -5.56 15.40 3.98
CA GLY A 31 -6.10 15.91 5.24
C GLY A 31 -5.68 17.34 5.56
N ALA A 32 -4.39 17.65 5.37
CA ALA A 32 -3.83 18.98 5.61
C ALA A 32 -4.38 20.07 4.68
N GLU A 33 -4.54 19.75 3.38
CA GLU A 33 -4.94 20.73 2.37
C GLU A 33 -6.47 20.82 2.19
N PHE A 34 -7.21 19.73 2.45
CA PHE A 34 -8.65 19.64 2.16
C PHE A 34 -9.49 19.15 3.35
N GLY A 35 -8.90 19.01 4.55
CA GLY A 35 -9.60 18.45 5.71
C GLY A 35 -10.17 17.06 5.42
N PHE A 36 -11.46 16.88 5.73
CA PHE A 36 -12.20 15.65 5.39
C PHE A 36 -12.87 15.68 4.00
N GLY A 37 -12.57 16.69 3.20
CA GLY A 37 -13.23 16.97 1.93
C GLY A 37 -12.94 15.96 0.82
N LEU A 38 -11.88 15.16 0.93
CA LEU A 38 -11.51 14.12 -0.05
C LEU A 38 -11.85 12.69 0.37
N LEU A 39 -12.63 12.51 1.45
CA LEU A 39 -13.08 11.18 1.86
C LEU A 39 -13.87 10.46 0.76
N TRP A 40 -14.73 11.18 0.01
CA TRP A 40 -15.43 10.62 -1.14
C TRP A 40 -14.48 10.02 -2.18
N ALA A 41 -13.37 10.73 -2.48
CA ALA A 41 -12.38 10.28 -3.46
C ALA A 41 -11.66 9.03 -2.98
N LEU A 42 -11.32 8.96 -1.67
CA LEU A 42 -10.75 7.78 -1.03
C LEU A 42 -11.69 6.57 -1.16
N PHE A 43 -12.99 6.74 -0.87
CA PHE A 43 -13.94 5.63 -0.96
C PHE A 43 -14.18 5.20 -2.41
N LEU A 44 -14.33 6.14 -3.36
CA LEU A 44 -14.54 5.83 -4.76
C LEU A 44 -13.36 5.09 -5.38
N VAL A 45 -12.12 5.55 -5.14
CA VAL A 45 -10.94 4.87 -5.70
C VAL A 45 -10.83 3.43 -5.16
N HIS A 46 -11.15 3.21 -3.88
CA HIS A 46 -11.16 1.88 -3.31
C HIS A 46 -12.28 1.01 -3.91
N LEU A 47 -13.48 1.56 -4.07
CA LEU A 47 -14.59 0.84 -4.69
C LEU A 47 -14.25 0.37 -6.12
N PHE A 48 -13.75 1.29 -6.96
CA PHE A 48 -13.48 0.98 -8.37
C PHE A 48 -12.25 0.11 -8.57
N LYS A 49 -11.20 0.26 -7.74
CA LYS A 49 -9.98 -0.55 -7.90
C LYS A 49 -10.06 -1.92 -7.23
N TYR A 50 -10.95 -2.12 -6.26
CA TYR A 50 -11.13 -3.41 -5.58
C TYR A 50 -11.13 -4.64 -6.51
N PRO A 51 -11.93 -4.70 -7.59
CA PRO A 51 -11.97 -5.88 -8.45
C PRO A 51 -10.62 -6.19 -9.10
N PHE A 52 -9.86 -5.17 -9.49
CA PHE A 52 -8.55 -5.33 -10.13
C PHE A 52 -7.52 -5.97 -9.18
N PHE A 53 -7.53 -5.57 -7.90
CA PHE A 53 -6.65 -6.16 -6.90
C PHE A 53 -7.11 -7.54 -6.44
N GLN A 54 -8.43 -7.75 -6.28
CA GLN A 54 -9.00 -9.05 -5.91
C GLN A 54 -8.70 -10.12 -6.98
N PHE A 55 -8.63 -9.71 -8.25
CA PHE A 55 -8.41 -10.62 -9.35
C PHE A 55 -7.06 -11.35 -9.27
N GLY A 56 -6.02 -10.70 -8.75
CA GLY A 56 -4.69 -11.29 -8.56
C GLY A 56 -4.69 -12.61 -7.78
N PRO A 57 -5.05 -12.61 -6.48
CA PRO A 57 -5.10 -13.82 -5.67
C PRO A 57 -6.19 -14.79 -6.15
N ARG A 58 -7.34 -14.30 -6.63
CA ARG A 58 -8.42 -15.16 -7.13
C ARG A 58 -7.97 -15.98 -8.34
N TYR A 59 -7.35 -15.34 -9.32
CA TYR A 59 -6.83 -16.01 -10.52
C TYR A 59 -5.77 -17.04 -10.16
N ALA A 60 -4.80 -16.65 -9.34
CA ALA A 60 -3.72 -17.53 -8.92
C ALA A 60 -4.23 -18.78 -8.19
N MET A 61 -5.11 -18.59 -7.21
CA MET A 61 -5.61 -19.71 -6.43
C MET A 61 -6.58 -20.62 -7.21
N ALA A 62 -7.23 -20.11 -8.26
CA ALA A 62 -8.13 -20.89 -9.11
C ALA A 62 -7.40 -21.68 -10.21
N THR A 63 -6.32 -21.14 -10.76
CA THR A 63 -5.61 -21.72 -11.91
C THR A 63 -4.31 -22.43 -11.53
N GLY A 64 -3.69 -22.07 -10.41
CA GLY A 64 -2.33 -22.47 -10.06
C GLY A 64 -1.24 -21.63 -10.75
N ASP A 65 -1.62 -20.66 -11.59
CA ASP A 65 -0.71 -19.81 -12.35
C ASP A 65 -0.71 -18.37 -11.83
N SER A 66 0.44 -17.70 -11.88
CA SER A 66 0.49 -16.26 -11.59
C SER A 66 -0.20 -15.46 -12.70
N LEU A 67 -0.59 -14.20 -12.43
CA LEU A 67 -1.09 -13.31 -13.48
C LEU A 67 -0.10 -13.12 -14.63
N LEU A 68 1.21 -13.21 -14.37
CA LEU A 68 2.25 -13.14 -15.39
C LEU A 68 2.14 -14.32 -16.37
N GLU A 69 1.94 -15.53 -15.83
CA GLU A 69 1.65 -16.72 -16.64
C GLU A 69 0.30 -16.59 -17.35
N GLY A 70 -0.70 -15.98 -16.72
CA GLY A 70 -1.97 -15.64 -17.36
C GLY A 70 -1.81 -14.72 -18.58
N TYR A 71 -1.01 -13.66 -18.47
CA TYR A 71 -0.70 -12.77 -19.59
C TYR A 71 0.03 -13.52 -20.72
N ARG A 72 0.95 -14.43 -20.37
CA ARG A 72 1.62 -15.30 -21.34
C ARG A 72 0.65 -16.22 -22.06
N LYS A 73 -0.30 -16.83 -21.32
CA LYS A 73 -1.34 -17.74 -21.85
C LYS A 73 -2.35 -17.03 -22.73
N LEU A 74 -2.62 -15.75 -22.48
CA LEU A 74 -3.40 -14.92 -23.39
C LEU A 74 -2.64 -14.79 -24.72
N ARG A 75 -1.58 -13.98 -24.77
CA ARG A 75 -0.67 -13.87 -25.93
C ARG A 75 0.66 -13.23 -25.51
N LYS A 76 1.76 -13.57 -26.18
CA LYS A 76 3.09 -12.95 -25.95
C LYS A 76 3.10 -11.42 -25.97
N PRO A 77 2.37 -10.72 -26.88
CA PRO A 77 2.32 -9.26 -26.87
C PRO A 77 1.74 -8.67 -25.58
N VAL A 78 0.79 -9.33 -24.91
CA VAL A 78 0.21 -8.84 -23.64
C VAL A 78 1.27 -8.84 -22.53
N LEU A 79 2.05 -9.92 -22.45
CA LEU A 79 3.18 -10.03 -21.53
C LEU A 79 4.25 -8.98 -21.84
N PHE A 80 4.54 -8.73 -23.12
CA PHE A 80 5.50 -7.70 -23.52
C PHE A 80 5.02 -6.29 -23.17
N THR A 81 3.75 -5.97 -23.39
CA THR A 81 3.16 -4.70 -22.96
C THR A 81 3.27 -4.52 -21.44
N TYR A 82 2.97 -5.56 -20.66
CA TYR A 82 3.15 -5.52 -19.21
C TYR A 82 4.62 -5.25 -18.82
N PHE A 83 5.56 -5.92 -19.49
CA PHE A 83 7.00 -5.69 -19.25
C PHE A 83 7.41 -4.24 -19.55
N VAL A 84 6.99 -3.67 -20.68
CA VAL A 84 7.29 -2.28 -21.04
C VAL A 84 6.69 -1.30 -20.04
N LEU A 85 5.43 -1.51 -19.64
CA LEU A 85 4.77 -0.67 -18.63
C LEU A 85 5.49 -0.74 -17.29
N ASN A 86 5.86 -1.94 -16.82
CA ASN A 86 6.56 -2.11 -15.56
C ASN A 86 7.97 -1.48 -15.61
N LEU A 87 8.69 -1.63 -16.72
CA LEU A 87 9.99 -0.98 -16.91
C LEU A 87 9.88 0.55 -16.89
N ALA A 88 8.82 1.10 -17.48
CA ALA A 88 8.56 2.54 -17.48
C ALA A 88 8.20 3.08 -16.09
N THR A 89 7.46 2.32 -15.27
CA THR A 89 6.99 2.79 -13.95
C THR A 89 7.92 2.45 -12.79
N MET A 90 8.74 1.39 -12.90
CA MET A 90 9.52 0.88 -11.76
C MET A 90 10.48 1.92 -11.19
N PHE A 91 11.13 2.73 -12.04
CA PHE A 91 12.05 3.76 -11.58
C PHE A 91 11.32 4.85 -10.80
N THR A 92 10.16 5.30 -11.29
CA THR A 92 9.34 6.30 -10.60
C THR A 92 8.84 5.78 -9.26
N ILE A 93 8.31 4.56 -9.21
CA ILE A 93 7.87 3.92 -7.96
C ILE A 93 9.05 3.81 -6.98
N GLN A 94 10.19 3.30 -7.44
CA GLN A 94 11.37 3.11 -6.61
C GLN A 94 11.89 4.45 -6.06
N THR A 95 12.00 5.47 -6.91
CA THR A 95 12.42 6.81 -6.50
C THR A 95 11.47 7.41 -5.47
N ALA A 96 10.15 7.33 -5.71
CA ALA A 96 9.16 7.89 -4.79
C ALA A 96 9.23 7.24 -3.40
N VAL A 97 9.27 5.91 -3.34
CA VAL A 97 9.36 5.18 -2.06
C VAL A 97 10.69 5.46 -1.38
N THR A 98 11.81 5.38 -2.11
CA THR A 98 13.15 5.53 -1.52
C THR A 98 13.38 6.94 -0.98
N ILE A 99 13.00 7.99 -1.71
CA ILE A 99 13.19 9.38 -1.27
C ILE A 99 12.33 9.69 -0.05
N VAL A 100 11.06 9.24 -0.02
CA VAL A 100 10.19 9.45 1.14
C VAL A 100 10.76 8.75 2.37
N THR A 101 11.20 7.49 2.24
CA THR A 101 11.83 6.76 3.36
C THR A 101 13.15 7.40 3.79
N ALA A 102 13.98 7.85 2.85
CA ALA A 102 15.23 8.54 3.13
C ALA A 102 14.99 9.87 3.87
N GLY A 103 13.97 10.64 3.46
CA GLY A 103 13.57 11.87 4.15
C GLY A 103 13.12 11.62 5.58
N LEU A 104 12.28 10.60 5.81
CA LEU A 104 11.88 10.19 7.16
C LEU A 104 13.08 9.75 8.01
N ALA A 105 14.01 8.96 7.43
CA ALA A 105 15.20 8.51 8.13
C ALA A 105 16.13 9.68 8.50
N ALA A 106 16.32 10.64 7.58
CA ALA A 106 17.11 11.84 7.84
C ALA A 106 16.52 12.66 9.00
N SER A 107 15.19 12.86 9.02
CA SER A 107 14.51 13.59 10.10
C SER A 107 14.54 12.86 11.44
N LEU A 108 14.49 11.52 11.45
CA LEU A 108 14.46 10.73 12.68
C LEU A 108 15.84 10.55 13.32
N PHE A 109 16.86 10.25 12.51
CA PHE A 109 18.18 9.89 13.03
C PHE A 109 19.17 11.05 13.03
N GLY A 110 18.98 12.07 12.19
CA GLY A 110 19.85 13.25 12.12
C GLY A 110 21.32 12.97 11.75
N ILE A 111 21.68 11.73 11.37
CA ILE A 111 23.06 11.32 11.06
C ILE A 111 23.58 12.03 9.81
N THR A 112 22.74 12.12 8.77
CA THR A 112 23.05 12.83 7.54
C THR A 112 21.77 13.35 6.90
N THR A 113 21.84 14.53 6.29
CA THR A 113 20.74 15.13 5.52
C THR A 113 20.82 14.77 4.04
N HIS A 114 21.89 14.09 3.59
CA HIS A 114 22.07 13.72 2.19
C HIS A 114 21.15 12.53 1.82
N PRO A 115 20.14 12.73 0.95
CA PRO A 115 19.15 11.69 0.63
C PRO A 115 19.78 10.49 -0.09
N ILE A 116 20.86 10.71 -0.84
CA ILE A 116 21.55 9.67 -1.60
C ILE A 116 22.17 8.62 -0.66
N SER A 117 22.83 9.06 0.42
CA SER A 117 23.46 8.16 1.39
C SER A 117 22.43 7.27 2.07
N TRP A 118 21.31 7.84 2.49
CA TRP A 118 20.17 7.09 3.03
C TRP A 118 19.59 6.12 2.00
N SER A 119 19.43 6.56 0.75
CA SER A 119 18.90 5.72 -0.33
C SER A 119 19.77 4.48 -0.57
N ILE A 120 21.09 4.65 -0.63
CA ILE A 120 22.04 3.55 -0.79
C ILE A 120 21.95 2.59 0.40
N LEU A 121 21.97 3.13 1.63
CA LEU A 121 21.85 2.31 2.84
C LEU A 121 20.56 1.50 2.86
N LEU A 122 19.42 2.14 2.57
CA LEU A 122 18.11 1.49 2.53
C LEU A 122 18.04 0.40 1.47
N LEU A 123 18.62 0.62 0.28
CA LEU A 123 18.70 -0.38 -0.78
C LEU A 123 19.55 -1.58 -0.36
N ILE A 124 20.71 -1.36 0.25
CA ILE A 124 21.58 -2.44 0.73
C ILE A 124 20.87 -3.27 1.81
N VAL A 125 20.25 -2.61 2.80
CA VAL A 125 19.56 -3.27 3.91
C VAL A 125 18.35 -4.05 3.41
N SER A 126 17.47 -3.43 2.61
CA SER A 126 16.28 -4.08 2.07
C SER A 126 16.63 -5.22 1.11
N GLY A 127 17.65 -5.03 0.25
CA GLY A 127 18.18 -6.07 -0.62
C GLY A 127 18.74 -7.26 0.17
N GLY A 128 19.55 -7.01 1.20
CA GLY A 128 20.09 -8.04 2.07
C GLY A 128 19.00 -8.85 2.79
N ILE A 129 17.99 -8.16 3.32
CA ILE A 129 16.83 -8.80 3.97
C ILE A 129 16.11 -9.74 2.99
N LEU A 130 15.88 -9.30 1.75
CA LEU A 130 15.16 -10.08 0.75
C LEU A 130 15.95 -11.30 0.25
N ILE A 131 17.27 -11.14 0.01
CA ILE A 131 18.15 -12.22 -0.46
C ILE A 131 18.22 -13.35 0.56
N ILE A 132 18.32 -13.02 1.85
CA ILE A 132 18.47 -14.01 2.93
C ILE A 132 17.12 -14.60 3.34
N GLY A 133 16.11 -13.75 3.56
CA GLY A 133 14.87 -14.12 4.22
C GLY A 133 13.83 -14.82 3.33
N LYS A 134 13.89 -14.60 2.00
CA LYS A 134 12.90 -15.11 1.03
C LYS A 134 11.44 -14.76 1.44
N TYR A 135 10.46 -15.46 0.87
CA TYR A 135 9.04 -15.19 1.14
C TYR A 135 8.64 -15.38 2.62
N GLN A 136 9.16 -16.40 3.30
CA GLN A 136 8.72 -16.71 4.68
C GLN A 136 9.14 -15.65 5.69
N PHE A 137 10.32 -15.05 5.52
CA PHE A 137 10.73 -13.91 6.35
C PHE A 137 9.86 -12.70 6.04
N LEU A 138 9.65 -12.38 4.75
CA LEU A 138 8.80 -11.27 4.33
C LEU A 138 7.38 -11.39 4.89
N ASP A 139 6.75 -12.57 4.81
CA ASP A 139 5.41 -12.85 5.36
C ASP A 139 5.31 -12.51 6.86
N LYS A 140 6.31 -12.92 7.65
CA LYS A 140 6.32 -12.69 9.09
C LYS A 140 6.65 -11.22 9.40
N PHE A 141 7.69 -10.69 8.77
CA PHE A 141 8.19 -9.34 9.02
C PHE A 141 7.15 -8.28 8.69
N MET A 142 6.47 -8.40 7.54
CA MET A 142 5.43 -7.45 7.14
C MET A 142 4.24 -7.44 8.11
N LYS A 143 3.88 -8.59 8.72
CA LYS A 143 2.82 -8.61 9.74
C LYS A 143 3.19 -7.78 10.96
N TYR A 144 4.42 -7.90 11.44
CA TYR A 144 4.89 -7.10 12.58
C TYR A 144 4.90 -5.61 12.24
N ILE A 145 5.41 -5.24 11.06
CA ILE A 145 5.46 -3.84 10.62
C ILE A 145 4.06 -3.25 10.49
N VAL A 146 3.15 -3.91 9.77
CA VAL A 146 1.80 -3.36 9.52
C VAL A 146 1.01 -3.22 10.82
N VAL A 147 1.13 -4.18 11.74
CA VAL A 147 0.49 -4.09 13.06
C VAL A 147 1.08 -2.94 13.88
N ALA A 148 2.40 -2.83 13.94
CA ALA A 148 3.07 -1.75 14.66
C ALA A 148 2.68 -0.37 14.08
N LEU A 149 2.73 -0.23 12.75
CA LEU A 149 2.34 0.99 12.05
C LEU A 149 0.89 1.36 12.33
N SER A 150 -0.03 0.38 12.28
CA SER A 150 -1.45 0.62 12.57
C SER A 150 -1.65 1.11 14.02
N ILE A 151 -0.98 0.50 14.99
CA ILE A 151 -1.05 0.91 16.40
C ILE A 151 -0.50 2.33 16.57
N CYS A 152 0.69 2.61 16.00
CA CYS A 152 1.29 3.94 16.04
C CYS A 152 0.41 5.00 15.39
N THR A 153 -0.24 4.68 14.26
CA THR A 153 -1.13 5.60 13.54
C THR A 153 -2.37 5.91 14.36
N ILE A 154 -3.01 4.89 14.95
CA ILE A 154 -4.17 5.08 15.84
C ILE A 154 -3.78 5.95 17.04
N ALA A 155 -2.65 5.67 17.68
CA ALA A 155 -2.15 6.46 18.80
C ALA A 155 -1.90 7.92 18.39
N ALA A 156 -1.28 8.15 17.23
CA ALA A 156 -1.03 9.49 16.71
C ALA A 156 -2.33 10.27 16.47
N VAL A 157 -3.36 9.64 15.89
CA VAL A 157 -4.68 10.28 15.67
C VAL A 157 -5.36 10.62 16.99
N ILE A 158 -5.32 9.73 17.98
CA ILE A 158 -5.90 9.98 19.31
C ILE A 158 -5.20 11.16 20.00
N ILE A 159 -3.87 11.25 19.89
CA ILE A 159 -3.09 12.36 20.46
C ILE A 159 -3.37 13.67 19.73
N ALA A 160 -3.62 13.63 18.43
CA ALA A 160 -3.92 14.81 17.62
C ALA A 160 -5.36 15.33 17.79
N ALA A 161 -6.32 14.46 18.12
CA ALA A 161 -7.74 14.81 18.20
C ALA A 161 -8.10 16.02 19.09
N PRO A 162 -7.47 16.24 20.28
CA PRO A 162 -7.78 17.40 21.13
C PRO A 162 -7.42 18.76 20.52
N ASN A 163 -6.56 18.80 19.50
CA ASN A 163 -6.17 20.05 18.82
C ASN A 163 -7.19 20.48 17.75
N SER A 164 -8.27 19.71 17.53
CA SER A 164 -9.36 20.11 16.63
C SER A 164 -10.20 21.22 17.27
N VAL A 165 -9.80 22.47 17.05
CA VAL A 165 -10.48 23.67 17.59
C VAL A 165 -11.79 23.97 16.85
N GLU A 166 -12.03 23.36 15.69
CA GLU A 166 -13.23 23.57 14.87
C GLU A 166 -14.14 22.34 14.82
N THR A 167 -15.45 22.59 14.70
CA THR A 167 -16.46 21.58 14.40
C THR A 167 -16.00 20.72 13.22
N LEU A 168 -16.05 19.39 13.36
CA LEU A 168 -15.74 18.44 12.29
C LEU A 168 -16.54 18.77 11.01
N GLU A 169 -15.97 19.57 10.12
CA GLU A 169 -16.55 19.86 8.82
C GLU A 169 -16.31 18.67 7.89
N LEU A 170 -17.35 17.84 7.74
CA LEU A 170 -17.37 16.71 6.80
C LEU A 170 -17.83 17.13 5.40
N SER A 171 -17.77 18.43 5.08
CA SER A 171 -18.14 18.96 3.78
C SER A 171 -17.22 18.35 2.71
N GLN A 172 -17.82 17.72 1.70
CA GLN A 172 -17.06 17.10 0.61
C GLN A 172 -16.65 18.17 -0.40
N ILE A 173 -15.39 18.14 -0.83
CA ILE A 173 -14.78 19.16 -1.69
C ILE A 173 -14.41 18.53 -3.03
N ILE A 174 -14.77 19.21 -4.11
CA ILE A 174 -14.23 18.97 -5.44
C ILE A 174 -13.33 20.18 -5.75
N PRO A 175 -11.99 20.00 -5.81
CA PRO A 175 -11.10 21.11 -6.09
C PRO A 175 -11.39 21.73 -7.47
N ALA A 176 -11.44 23.06 -7.53
CA ALA A 176 -11.73 23.80 -8.75
C ALA A 176 -10.47 24.38 -9.40
N ASP A 177 -9.39 24.55 -8.62
CA ASP A 177 -8.12 25.05 -9.10
C ASP A 177 -7.25 23.94 -9.71
N ALA A 178 -6.34 24.32 -10.60
CA ALA A 178 -5.51 23.36 -11.32
C ALA A 178 -4.60 22.52 -10.39
N ALA A 179 -4.12 23.08 -9.28
CA ALA A 179 -3.24 22.37 -8.35
C ALA A 179 -4.02 21.32 -7.55
N GLY A 180 -5.20 21.67 -7.04
CA GLY A 180 -6.09 20.75 -6.36
C GLY A 180 -6.61 19.63 -7.27
N ILE A 181 -6.92 19.92 -8.54
CA ILE A 181 -7.29 18.89 -9.52
C ILE A 181 -6.10 17.96 -9.80
N ALA A 182 -4.89 18.51 -9.97
CA ALA A 182 -3.69 17.70 -10.17
C ALA A 182 -3.40 16.80 -8.95
N PHE A 183 -3.58 17.32 -7.74
CA PHE A 183 -3.47 16.54 -6.51
C PHE A 183 -4.53 15.43 -6.46
N LEU A 184 -5.80 15.73 -6.77
CA LEU A 184 -6.87 14.73 -6.79
C LEU A 184 -6.57 13.59 -7.76
N ILE A 185 -6.07 13.90 -8.97
CA ILE A 185 -5.66 12.91 -9.96
C ILE A 185 -4.52 12.04 -9.42
N ALA A 186 -3.49 12.65 -8.80
CA ALA A 186 -2.38 11.90 -8.21
C ALA A 186 -2.82 11.03 -7.03
N PHE A 187 -3.66 11.57 -6.15
CA PHE A 187 -4.25 10.90 -4.99
C PHE A 187 -5.05 9.67 -5.41
N MET A 188 -6.02 9.83 -6.31
CA MET A 188 -6.84 8.72 -6.84
C MET A 188 -6.03 7.77 -7.73
N GLY A 189 -5.05 8.28 -8.46
CA GLY A 189 -4.19 7.48 -9.33
C GLY A 189 -3.36 6.46 -8.53
N TRP A 190 -2.78 6.89 -7.41
CA TRP A 190 -1.87 6.05 -6.62
C TRP A 190 -2.56 5.24 -5.52
N MET A 191 -3.66 5.74 -4.94
CA MET A 191 -4.38 5.07 -3.85
C MET A 191 -5.14 3.82 -4.34
N PRO A 192 -5.21 2.72 -3.56
CA PRO A 192 -4.36 2.38 -2.43
C PRO A 192 -2.91 2.05 -2.83
N ALA A 193 -2.73 1.45 -4.00
CA ALA A 193 -1.45 1.09 -4.57
C ALA A 193 -1.51 1.16 -6.12
N PRO A 194 -0.35 1.12 -6.81
CA PRO A 194 -0.31 0.90 -8.25
C PRO A 194 -0.92 -0.47 -8.63
N LEU A 195 -1.54 -0.57 -9.81
CA LEU A 195 -2.32 -1.76 -10.21
C LEU A 195 -1.45 -3.01 -10.46
N ASP A 196 -0.16 -2.84 -10.70
CA ASP A 196 0.81 -3.93 -10.93
C ASP A 196 1.03 -4.80 -9.68
N ILE A 197 0.75 -4.28 -8.47
CA ILE A 197 0.77 -5.07 -7.22
C ILE A 197 -0.15 -6.31 -7.30
N SER A 198 -1.19 -6.28 -8.13
CA SER A 198 -2.08 -7.44 -8.36
C SER A 198 -1.29 -8.65 -8.87
N VAL A 199 -0.26 -8.44 -9.69
CA VAL A 199 0.62 -9.49 -10.20
C VAL A 199 1.48 -10.05 -9.07
N TRP A 200 2.07 -9.19 -8.24
CA TRP A 200 2.86 -9.63 -7.08
C TRP A 200 2.00 -10.40 -6.09
N HIS A 201 0.78 -9.92 -5.85
CA HIS A 201 -0.16 -10.55 -4.95
C HIS A 201 -0.58 -11.94 -5.45
N SER A 202 -0.72 -12.13 -6.78
CA SER A 202 -0.95 -13.44 -7.38
C SER A 202 0.19 -14.42 -7.09
N ILE A 203 1.46 -13.95 -7.15
CA ILE A 203 2.64 -14.76 -6.84
C ILE A 203 2.67 -15.09 -5.34
N TRP A 204 2.44 -14.11 -4.48
CA TRP A 204 2.41 -14.31 -3.02
C TRP A 204 1.33 -15.30 -2.59
N ALA A 205 0.16 -15.31 -3.25
CA ALA A 205 -0.90 -16.28 -3.00
C ALA A 205 -0.42 -17.72 -3.29
N LEU A 206 0.26 -17.94 -4.43
CA LEU A 206 0.84 -19.25 -4.77
C LEU A 206 1.94 -19.67 -3.79
N GLU A 207 2.84 -18.74 -3.42
CA GLU A 207 3.90 -19.02 -2.44
C GLU A 207 3.32 -19.36 -1.06
N LYS A 208 2.25 -18.66 -0.63
CA LYS A 208 1.54 -19.00 0.60
C LYS A 208 0.95 -20.39 0.54
N GLN A 209 0.35 -20.79 -0.58
CA GLN A 209 -0.21 -22.13 -0.77
C GLN A 209 0.86 -23.23 -0.71
N LYS A 210 2.07 -22.96 -1.20
CA LYS A 210 3.20 -23.91 -1.08
C LYS A 210 3.59 -24.16 0.38
N VAL A 211 3.62 -23.10 1.20
CA VAL A 211 3.95 -23.18 2.63
C VAL A 211 2.78 -23.71 3.47
N GLN A 212 1.54 -23.41 3.07
CA GLN A 212 0.33 -23.76 3.78
C GLN A 212 -0.72 -24.32 2.81
N LYS A 213 -0.79 -25.65 2.71
CA LYS A 213 -1.72 -26.35 1.81
C LYS A 213 -3.21 -26.09 2.12
N SER A 214 -3.55 -25.67 3.34
CA SER A 214 -4.91 -25.27 3.73
C SER A 214 -5.31 -23.85 3.28
N TYR A 215 -4.43 -23.13 2.57
CA TYR A 215 -4.75 -21.84 1.98
C TYR A 215 -5.61 -22.06 0.72
N THR A 216 -6.92 -21.97 0.88
CA THR A 216 -7.92 -22.15 -0.18
C THR A 216 -8.24 -20.83 -0.87
N ILE A 217 -8.94 -20.87 -2.00
CA ILE A 217 -9.44 -19.67 -2.68
C ILE A 217 -10.26 -18.78 -1.73
N LYS A 218 -11.16 -19.37 -0.94
CA LYS A 218 -11.98 -18.64 0.04
C LYS A 218 -11.13 -17.95 1.10
N HIS A 219 -10.11 -18.64 1.63
CA HIS A 219 -9.17 -18.03 2.57
C HIS A 219 -8.36 -16.91 1.92
N SER A 220 -7.92 -17.09 0.68
CA SER A 220 -7.13 -16.08 -0.03
C SER A 220 -7.92 -14.80 -0.30
N ILE A 221 -9.20 -14.94 -0.71
CA ILE A 221 -10.09 -13.78 -0.87
C ILE A 221 -10.37 -13.10 0.47
N SER A 222 -10.59 -13.87 1.54
CA SER A 222 -10.79 -13.30 2.88
C SER A 222 -9.56 -12.55 3.39
N ASP A 223 -8.36 -13.13 3.20
CA ASP A 223 -7.08 -12.52 3.56
C ASP A 223 -6.85 -11.22 2.77
N PHE A 224 -7.08 -11.24 1.46
CA PHE A 224 -7.07 -10.03 0.63
C PHE A 224 -8.03 -8.95 1.16
N ASN A 225 -9.29 -9.32 1.44
CA ASN A 225 -10.30 -8.37 1.89
C ASN A 225 -9.91 -7.72 3.22
N ILE A 226 -9.32 -8.48 4.14
CA ILE A 226 -8.82 -7.96 5.42
C ILE A 226 -7.71 -6.93 5.15
N GLY A 227 -6.72 -7.30 4.32
CA GLY A 227 -5.65 -6.38 3.93
C GLY A 227 -6.18 -5.11 3.24
N TYR A 228 -7.16 -5.26 2.36
CA TYR A 228 -7.78 -4.16 1.64
C TYR A 228 -8.58 -3.21 2.55
N VAL A 229 -9.32 -3.75 3.52
CA VAL A 229 -10.01 -2.94 4.51
C VAL A 229 -9.00 -2.23 5.42
N CYS A 230 -7.89 -2.87 5.77
CA CYS A 230 -6.81 -2.22 6.51
C CYS A 230 -6.26 -0.99 5.76
N THR A 231 -6.13 -1.02 4.43
CA THR A 231 -5.69 0.18 3.68
C THR A 231 -6.73 1.30 3.76
N ILE A 232 -8.03 0.99 3.63
CA ILE A 232 -9.10 2.00 3.76
C ILE A 232 -9.05 2.66 5.14
N ILE A 233 -9.03 1.86 6.20
CA ILE A 233 -9.00 2.36 7.59
C ILE A 233 -7.76 3.23 7.79
N THR A 234 -6.60 2.75 7.36
CA THR A 234 -5.35 3.49 7.49
C THR A 234 -5.37 4.78 6.68
N GLY A 235 -5.99 4.78 5.50
CA GLY A 235 -6.14 5.98 4.66
C GLY A 235 -7.00 7.05 5.34
N ILE A 236 -8.08 6.64 6.01
CA ILE A 236 -8.91 7.54 6.83
C ILE A 236 -8.09 8.09 7.99
N LEU A 237 -7.36 7.22 8.72
CA LEU A 237 -6.54 7.65 9.86
C LEU A 237 -5.48 8.68 9.46
N PHE A 238 -4.82 8.51 8.31
CA PHE A 238 -3.84 9.49 7.84
C PHE A 238 -4.47 10.80 7.36
N ILE A 239 -5.67 10.78 6.75
CA ILE A 239 -6.45 11.99 6.47
C ILE A 239 -6.81 12.70 7.78
N SER A 240 -7.34 11.96 8.77
CA SER A 240 -7.63 12.51 10.09
C SER A 240 -6.39 13.10 10.75
N LEU A 241 -5.23 12.45 10.63
CA LEU A 241 -3.99 12.98 11.17
C LEU A 241 -3.61 14.31 10.49
N GLY A 242 -3.67 14.36 9.15
CA GLY A 242 -3.40 15.57 8.40
C GLY A 242 -4.33 16.73 8.73
N ALA A 243 -5.63 16.44 8.92
CA ALA A 243 -6.64 17.45 9.23
C ALA A 243 -6.54 18.00 10.68
N ASN A 244 -5.94 17.26 11.62
CA ASN A 244 -5.91 17.61 13.04
C ASN A 244 -4.53 18.04 13.58
N VAL A 245 -3.46 17.90 12.78
CA VAL A 245 -2.08 18.25 13.19
C VAL A 245 -1.61 19.56 12.55
N VAL A 246 -2.38 20.10 11.60
CA VAL A 246 -2.10 21.37 10.91
C VAL A 246 -2.81 22.53 11.59
#